data_AF-A0A954JMW3-F1
#
_entry.id   AF-A0A954JMW3-F1
#
_cell.length_a   1.000
_cell.length_b   1.000
_cell.length_c   1.000
_cell.angle_alpha   90.00
_cell.angle_beta   90.00
_cell.angle_gamma   90.00
#
_symmetry.space_group_name_H-M   'P 1'
#
loop_
_entity.id
_entity.type
_entity.pdbx_description
1 polymer ?
#
loop_
_entity_poly.entity_id
_entity_poly.type
_entity_poly.pdbx_seq_one_letter_code
_entity_poly.pdbx_strand_id
1 'polypeptide(L)'
;MAGPDVKFCLGLFVIFPLFLLQGLFAQDLDQGSLWGTPESGAHQIEGVARCYACHSKTDLAADLPKNIVLPPDVTGINDDGWVLLNEMLTWAGEDKHYQAYTVLLGERSQRMAQLLGVVDPEGKSLVHQDARCLACHSAVPIARLPRDGHLVRQDTLNNSQFNLGVSCEGCHGPSGVGGESGKAWINAHVDSNVWRTMDSLRKFQDFGYWDVRSFATQAEICLSCHLGDVDQGKVITHEMYAAGHPPLPSFELATFVAQQPQHWRDFEEKAPGIKADFQAKTSVPEIDDGFSTTRMSLVSSLMTVSQFMELTADLIDEEVTCDVEKPSWPELANYACFACHHDLQRDGWRQRRPASRPPGRPVLHEWTMVLASVAARHLQVGSDFDRLSGQVEEAVTAQVFGNRIQLLSASREFSDAARQWAHQLDHRRLMPGEVDAILKDIARIGAERTLDYDSARQLIWAFERVFHDSTTHSDPEDASATMTVADARTQRIPRPWTGWLPGESLSRPEEVLKRLEAGLILDLRQGRAGTQTIPSDGNQERPLTEVELEKTLPKISGYDPEIVQQHFHELLGILAE
;
A
#
# COMPACT_ATOMS: atom_id res chain seq x y z
N MET A 1 48.28 20.73 58.15
CA MET A 1 49.67 20.86 57.63
C MET A 1 49.58 21.39 56.20
N ALA A 2 50.71 21.76 55.57
CA ALA A 2 50.76 22.63 54.38
C ALA A 2 50.18 22.06 53.06
N GLY A 3 49.80 22.96 52.14
CA GLY A 3 49.80 22.74 50.67
C GLY A 3 51.15 23.18 50.05
N PRO A 4 51.26 23.69 48.80
CA PRO A 4 50.25 24.04 47.77
C PRO A 4 50.25 23.01 46.60
N ASP A 5 50.02 23.22 45.29
CA ASP A 5 49.69 24.32 44.32
C ASP A 5 48.79 23.68 43.21
N VAL A 6 47.76 24.26 42.56
CA VAL A 6 47.50 25.53 41.82
C VAL A 6 47.61 25.44 40.28
N LYS A 7 46.43 25.44 39.59
CA LYS A 7 46.03 26.16 38.34
C LYS A 7 44.65 25.62 37.85
N PHE A 8 43.56 26.40 37.80
CA PHE A 8 43.10 27.36 36.74
C PHE A 8 42.70 26.67 35.41
N CYS A 9 41.55 26.93 34.74
CA CYS A 9 40.73 28.17 34.59
C CYS A 9 39.17 28.02 34.57
N LEU A 10 38.49 29.18 34.48
CA LEU A 10 37.05 29.56 34.44
C LEU A 10 36.24 29.04 33.21
N GLY A 11 34.89 29.19 33.11
CA GLY A 11 33.83 29.63 34.06
C GLY A 11 32.54 30.26 33.43
N LEU A 12 31.51 30.53 34.27
CA LEU A 12 30.22 31.30 34.08
C LEU A 12 29.16 30.76 33.06
N PHE A 13 27.80 30.82 33.20
CA PHE A 13 26.73 31.59 33.93
C PHE A 13 26.33 32.99 33.38
N VAL A 14 25.07 33.50 33.36
CA VAL A 14 23.72 33.02 33.85
C VAL A 14 22.70 32.81 32.68
N ILE A 15 21.44 33.30 32.49
CA ILE A 15 20.46 34.29 33.06
C ILE A 15 18.99 33.80 32.78
N PHE A 16 17.98 34.20 33.59
CA PHE A 16 16.50 34.16 33.34
C PHE A 16 15.83 35.29 34.17
N PRO A 17 14.70 35.97 33.79
CA PRO A 17 13.36 35.64 34.38
C PRO A 17 12.01 36.14 33.70
N LEU A 18 10.94 35.35 33.85
CA LEU A 18 9.52 35.65 34.25
C LEU A 18 8.54 36.70 33.57
N PHE A 19 7.33 36.18 33.24
CA PHE A 19 5.95 36.63 33.64
C PHE A 19 4.95 37.43 32.74
N LEU A 20 3.96 36.69 32.21
CA LEU A 20 2.49 36.72 32.52
C LEU A 20 1.58 37.95 32.25
N LEU A 21 0.56 37.75 31.38
CA LEU A 21 -0.83 38.26 31.54
C LEU A 21 -1.82 37.44 30.68
N GLN A 22 -3.13 37.45 31.00
CA GLN A 22 -4.19 36.66 30.35
C GLN A 22 -5.31 37.56 29.79
N GLY A 23 -6.05 37.13 28.77
CA GLY A 23 -7.36 37.75 28.46
C GLY A 23 -7.95 37.53 27.05
N LEU A 24 -8.78 36.49 26.90
CA LEU A 24 -10.01 36.42 26.09
C LEU A 24 -10.06 37.10 24.70
N PHE A 25 -10.08 36.30 23.64
CA PHE A 25 -11.24 36.14 22.74
C PHE A 25 -11.10 34.82 21.96
N ALA A 26 -12.22 34.21 21.53
CA ALA A 26 -12.25 32.98 20.75
C ALA A 26 -13.29 33.11 19.62
N GLN A 27 -12.83 32.94 18.38
CA GLN A 27 -13.54 32.89 17.08
C GLN A 27 -12.46 33.02 15.98
N ASP A 28 -12.48 32.31 14.85
CA ASP A 28 -13.19 31.07 14.53
C ASP A 28 -12.52 30.41 13.30
N LEU A 29 -12.53 29.07 13.24
CA LEU A 29 -12.28 28.20 12.06
C LEU A 29 -10.88 28.16 11.39
N ASP A 30 -10.75 27.08 10.60
CA ASP A 30 -9.75 26.78 9.54
C ASP A 30 -8.27 26.55 9.94
N GLN A 31 -7.99 25.35 10.46
CA GLN A 31 -6.66 24.72 10.41
C GLN A 31 -6.82 23.26 9.98
N GLY A 32 -6.38 22.93 8.75
CA GLY A 32 -6.52 21.60 8.15
C GLY A 32 -5.68 20.51 8.82
N SER A 33 -6.09 19.26 8.64
CA SER A 33 -5.41 18.06 9.16
C SER A 33 -4.01 17.87 8.58
N LEU A 34 -3.04 17.44 9.40
CA LEU A 34 -1.61 17.38 9.07
C LEU A 34 -0.99 15.98 9.26
N TRP A 35 -0.03 15.57 8.42
CA TRP A 35 0.71 14.29 8.54
C TRP A 35 1.93 14.34 9.49
N GLY A 36 1.94 13.55 10.56
CA GLY A 36 3.13 13.27 11.38
C GLY A 36 3.21 13.97 12.75
N THR A 37 4.31 13.70 13.46
CA THR A 37 4.53 14.08 14.87
C THR A 37 4.58 15.61 15.09
N PRO A 38 4.47 16.11 16.34
CA PRO A 38 4.60 17.53 16.64
C PRO A 38 5.93 18.17 16.19
N GLU A 39 7.02 17.40 16.12
CA GLU A 39 8.34 17.85 15.68
C GLU A 39 8.46 17.99 14.15
N SER A 40 7.71 17.23 13.36
CA SER A 40 7.92 17.14 11.90
C SER A 40 7.35 18.31 11.08
N GLY A 41 6.55 19.18 11.69
CA GLY A 41 5.93 20.34 11.03
C GLY A 41 4.79 20.03 10.05
N ALA A 42 4.57 18.76 9.71
CA ALA A 42 3.34 18.14 9.18
C ALA A 42 2.53 18.87 8.07
N HIS A 43 2.43 18.28 6.87
CA HIS A 43 1.73 18.89 5.72
C HIS A 43 0.20 18.79 5.78
N GLN A 44 -0.47 19.91 5.45
CA GLN A 44 -1.93 20.02 5.31
C GLN A 44 -2.50 19.18 4.16
N ILE A 45 -3.60 18.47 4.44
CA ILE A 45 -4.51 17.94 3.42
C ILE A 45 -5.33 19.12 2.86
N GLU A 46 -5.50 19.21 1.54
CA GLU A 46 -6.28 20.27 0.84
C GLU A 46 -7.58 19.74 0.23
N GLY A 47 -7.70 18.42 0.06
CA GLY A 47 -8.83 17.74 -0.55
C GLY A 47 -8.82 17.75 -2.08
N VAL A 48 -9.47 16.74 -2.67
CA VAL A 48 -9.52 16.52 -4.13
C VAL A 48 -10.10 17.68 -4.94
N ALA A 49 -10.77 18.65 -4.32
CA ALA A 49 -11.27 19.85 -4.97
C ALA A 49 -10.16 20.68 -5.63
N ARG A 50 -8.93 20.70 -5.06
CA ARG A 50 -7.77 21.34 -5.70
C ARG A 50 -7.23 20.53 -6.87
N CYS A 51 -7.14 19.21 -6.74
CA CYS A 51 -6.72 18.31 -7.81
C CYS A 51 -7.67 18.41 -9.02
N TYR A 52 -8.98 18.42 -8.78
CA TYR A 52 -10.05 18.51 -9.78
C TYR A 52 -9.86 19.67 -10.77
N ALA A 53 -9.43 20.85 -10.31
CA ALA A 53 -9.27 22.03 -11.16
C ALA A 53 -8.31 21.82 -12.36
N CYS A 54 -7.36 20.89 -12.25
CA CYS A 54 -6.40 20.55 -13.30
C CYS A 54 -6.52 19.12 -13.83
N HIS A 55 -6.98 18.17 -13.01
CA HIS A 55 -6.95 16.72 -13.28
C HIS A 55 -8.32 16.10 -13.61
N SER A 56 -9.34 16.91 -13.93
CA SER A 56 -10.66 16.46 -14.40
C SER A 56 -10.89 16.71 -15.90
N LYS A 57 -9.86 17.05 -16.67
CA LYS A 57 -9.99 17.52 -18.05
C LYS A 57 -10.24 16.37 -19.02
N THR A 58 -11.37 16.43 -19.71
CA THR A 58 -11.54 15.76 -21.00
C THR A 58 -11.43 16.79 -22.13
N ASP A 59 -11.51 16.35 -23.39
CA ASP A 59 -11.74 17.27 -24.52
C ASP A 59 -13.11 17.99 -24.46
N LEU A 60 -14.01 17.64 -23.52
CA LEU A 60 -15.23 18.40 -23.22
C LEU A 60 -14.92 19.54 -22.24
N ALA A 61 -14.37 20.63 -22.76
CA ALA A 61 -13.98 21.83 -22.02
C ALA A 61 -15.17 22.71 -21.54
N ALA A 62 -16.17 22.12 -20.88
CA ALA A 62 -17.45 22.76 -20.57
C ALA A 62 -17.59 23.20 -19.09
N ASP A 63 -17.36 22.31 -18.12
CA ASP A 63 -17.90 22.45 -16.75
C ASP A 63 -16.82 22.60 -15.65
N LEU A 64 -16.12 23.73 -15.67
CA LEU A 64 -15.36 24.21 -14.51
C LEU A 64 -16.28 24.93 -13.50
N PRO A 65 -16.20 24.63 -12.19
CA PRO A 65 -16.83 25.43 -11.15
C PRO A 65 -16.33 26.87 -11.19
N LYS A 66 -17.24 27.83 -11.41
CA LYS A 66 -16.95 29.26 -11.65
C LYS A 66 -16.38 30.03 -10.44
N ASN A 67 -16.14 29.32 -9.35
CA ASN A 67 -15.72 29.79 -8.04
C ASN A 67 -14.27 29.37 -7.69
N ILE A 68 -13.54 28.71 -8.60
CA ILE A 68 -12.09 28.49 -8.48
C ILE A 68 -11.36 29.60 -9.24
N VAL A 69 -10.63 30.45 -8.51
CA VAL A 69 -9.73 31.45 -9.11
C VAL A 69 -8.34 30.85 -9.25
N LEU A 70 -8.05 30.31 -10.43
CA LEU A 70 -6.67 29.94 -10.81
C LEU A 70 -5.80 31.22 -10.92
N PRO A 71 -4.50 31.16 -10.59
CA PRO A 71 -3.57 32.26 -10.87
C PRO A 71 -3.58 32.62 -12.38
N PRO A 72 -3.34 33.88 -12.76
CA PRO A 72 -3.35 34.32 -14.17
C PRO A 72 -2.38 33.56 -15.08
N ASP A 73 -1.34 33.02 -14.47
CA ASP A 73 -0.24 32.23 -15.04
C ASP A 73 -0.57 30.73 -15.18
N VAL A 74 -1.67 30.24 -14.59
CA VAL A 74 -2.15 28.83 -14.68
C VAL A 74 -3.18 28.67 -15.82
N THR A 75 -2.98 29.39 -16.93
CA THR A 75 -3.76 29.22 -18.17
C THR A 75 -2.99 28.41 -19.21
N GLY A 76 -3.64 27.41 -19.81
CA GLY A 76 -3.05 26.63 -20.92
C GLY A 76 -2.34 25.33 -20.53
N ILE A 77 -2.53 24.83 -19.30
CA ILE A 77 -2.18 23.44 -18.95
C ILE A 77 -2.99 22.49 -19.85
N ASN A 78 -2.31 21.81 -20.77
CA ASN A 78 -2.85 20.84 -21.71
C ASN A 78 -2.12 19.50 -21.54
N ASP A 79 -2.73 18.42 -22.04
CA ASP A 79 -2.10 17.10 -22.13
C ASP A 79 -0.90 17.18 -23.10
N ASP A 80 0.30 17.04 -22.54
CA ASP A 80 1.58 17.14 -23.23
C ASP A 80 2.32 15.80 -23.32
N GLY A 81 1.62 14.69 -23.05
CA GLY A 81 2.18 13.34 -23.01
C GLY A 81 2.77 12.93 -21.65
N TRP A 82 2.98 13.84 -20.68
CA TRP A 82 3.57 13.46 -19.39
C TRP A 82 2.56 12.80 -18.43
N VAL A 83 1.42 13.46 -18.24
CA VAL A 83 0.28 13.10 -17.35
C VAL A 83 -1.02 13.16 -18.14
N LEU A 84 -2.06 12.45 -17.70
CA LEU A 84 -3.33 12.34 -18.42
C LEU A 84 -4.18 13.62 -18.32
N LEU A 85 -4.10 14.32 -17.18
CA LEU A 85 -4.97 15.43 -16.77
C LEU A 85 -6.46 15.09 -16.62
N ASN A 86 -6.81 13.81 -16.65
CA ASN A 86 -8.16 13.28 -16.47
C ASN A 86 -8.27 12.30 -15.29
N GLU A 87 -7.22 12.18 -14.48
CA GLU A 87 -7.00 11.14 -13.48
C GLU A 87 -8.16 11.05 -12.46
N MET A 88 -8.77 12.18 -12.14
CA MET A 88 -9.93 12.28 -11.23
C MET A 88 -11.16 11.49 -11.72
N LEU A 89 -11.32 11.34 -13.03
CA LEU A 89 -12.51 10.69 -13.62
C LEU A 89 -12.43 9.18 -13.44
N THR A 90 -11.25 8.60 -13.69
CA THR A 90 -10.96 7.19 -13.45
C THR A 90 -11.03 6.87 -11.96
N TRP A 91 -10.43 7.69 -11.10
CA TRP A 91 -10.50 7.50 -9.64
C TRP A 91 -11.94 7.56 -9.11
N ALA A 92 -12.72 8.59 -9.43
CA ALA A 92 -14.09 8.73 -8.93
C ALA A 92 -15.11 7.80 -9.59
N GLY A 93 -14.82 7.29 -10.80
CA GLY A 93 -15.72 6.42 -11.57
C GLY A 93 -15.49 4.93 -11.39
N GLU A 94 -14.23 4.50 -11.21
CA GLU A 94 -13.85 3.08 -11.29
C GLU A 94 -13.02 2.59 -10.08
N ASP A 95 -12.32 3.47 -9.36
CA ASP A 95 -11.42 3.07 -8.28
C ASP A 95 -12.16 2.77 -6.96
N LYS A 96 -11.78 1.68 -6.30
CA LYS A 96 -12.36 1.27 -5.02
C LYS A 96 -11.86 2.10 -3.85
N HIS A 97 -10.78 2.85 -4.03
CA HIS A 97 -10.30 3.86 -3.08
C HIS A 97 -11.35 4.97 -2.84
N TYR A 98 -12.05 5.44 -3.88
CA TYR A 98 -13.11 6.44 -3.78
C TYR A 98 -14.27 6.02 -2.86
N GLN A 99 -14.69 4.76 -2.95
CA GLN A 99 -15.79 4.21 -2.12
C GLN A 99 -15.36 3.77 -0.71
N ALA A 100 -14.10 3.96 -0.31
CA ALA A 100 -13.59 3.42 0.96
C ALA A 100 -14.35 3.98 2.18
N TYR A 101 -14.62 5.28 2.26
CA TYR A 101 -15.44 5.85 3.33
C TYR A 101 -16.89 5.36 3.23
N THR A 102 -17.44 5.32 2.01
CA THR A 102 -18.82 4.91 1.72
C THR A 102 -19.16 3.55 2.30
N VAL A 103 -18.24 2.57 2.27
CA VAL A 103 -18.51 1.23 2.85
C VAL A 103 -18.64 1.23 4.38
N LEU A 104 -18.16 2.22 5.12
CA LEU A 104 -18.36 2.33 6.57
C LEU A 104 -19.83 2.60 6.96
N LEU A 105 -20.66 3.04 6.01
CA LEU A 105 -22.09 3.30 6.21
C LEU A 105 -22.98 2.08 5.88
N GLY A 106 -22.44 1.03 5.23
CA GLY A 106 -23.19 -0.14 4.79
C GLY A 106 -23.50 -1.18 5.89
N GLU A 107 -24.39 -2.13 5.60
CA GLU A 107 -24.93 -3.10 6.58
C GLU A 107 -23.84 -3.85 7.39
N ARG A 108 -22.77 -4.32 6.74
CA ARG A 108 -21.65 -5.01 7.41
C ARG A 108 -21.03 -4.13 8.49
N SER A 109 -20.76 -2.87 8.16
CA SER A 109 -20.12 -1.88 9.04
C SER A 109 -21.06 -1.45 10.17
N GLN A 110 -22.37 -1.32 9.88
CA GLN A 110 -23.38 -1.13 10.92
C GLN A 110 -23.47 -2.33 11.88
N ARG A 111 -23.30 -3.56 11.39
CA ARG A 111 -23.23 -4.76 12.25
C ARG A 111 -21.95 -4.83 13.06
N MET A 112 -20.80 -4.46 12.48
CA MET A 112 -19.54 -4.33 13.21
C MET A 112 -19.67 -3.33 14.36
N ALA A 113 -20.35 -2.19 14.14
CA ALA A 113 -20.60 -1.20 15.18
C ALA A 113 -21.31 -1.78 16.41
N GLN A 114 -22.34 -2.60 16.22
CA GLN A 114 -23.05 -3.27 17.33
C GLN A 114 -22.14 -4.22 18.11
N LEU A 115 -21.24 -4.93 17.42
CA LEU A 115 -20.36 -5.94 18.00
C LEU A 115 -19.14 -5.33 18.72
N LEU A 116 -18.65 -4.19 18.22
CA LEU A 116 -17.56 -3.40 18.81
C LEU A 116 -18.03 -2.36 19.85
N GLY A 117 -19.34 -2.22 20.06
CA GLY A 117 -19.93 -1.21 20.95
C GLY A 117 -19.82 0.24 20.45
N VAL A 118 -19.47 0.45 19.18
CA VAL A 118 -19.23 1.77 18.55
C VAL A 118 -20.55 2.36 18.06
N VAL A 119 -21.45 2.68 18.99
CA VAL A 119 -22.83 3.10 18.72
C VAL A 119 -23.26 4.31 19.55
N ASP A 120 -24.26 5.05 19.07
CA ASP A 120 -24.90 6.13 19.83
C ASP A 120 -25.87 5.60 20.91
N PRO A 121 -26.38 6.44 21.83
CA PRO A 121 -27.27 6.00 22.91
C PRO A 121 -28.58 5.36 22.45
N GLU A 122 -28.99 5.55 21.19
CA GLU A 122 -30.14 4.88 20.57
C GLU A 122 -29.74 3.63 19.75
N GLY A 123 -28.46 3.25 19.76
CA GLY A 123 -27.95 2.05 19.11
C GLY A 123 -27.62 2.20 17.62
N LYS A 124 -27.46 3.43 17.08
CA LYS A 124 -27.06 3.63 15.68
C LYS A 124 -25.55 3.53 15.52
N SER A 125 -25.08 3.07 14.36
CA SER A 125 -23.65 2.94 14.03
C SER A 125 -22.91 4.28 14.12
N LEU A 126 -21.74 4.27 14.77
CA LEU A 126 -20.76 5.35 14.73
C LEU A 126 -19.43 4.91 14.07
N VAL A 127 -19.36 3.74 13.43
CA VAL A 127 -18.14 3.21 12.78
C VAL A 127 -17.63 4.13 11.66
N HIS A 128 -18.50 4.89 10.99
CA HIS A 128 -18.10 5.92 10.02
C HIS A 128 -17.45 7.17 10.65
N GLN A 129 -17.42 7.26 11.98
CA GLN A 129 -16.69 8.25 12.77
C GLN A 129 -15.49 7.63 13.52
N ASP A 130 -15.34 6.31 13.57
CA ASP A 130 -14.27 5.66 14.32
C ASP A 130 -12.90 5.92 13.68
N ALA A 131 -12.01 6.56 14.43
CA ALA A 131 -10.61 6.81 14.13
C ALA A 131 -9.89 5.56 13.58
N ARG A 132 -10.15 4.38 14.17
CA ARG A 132 -9.57 3.09 13.77
C ARG A 132 -9.96 2.69 12.36
N CYS A 133 -11.20 2.97 11.96
CA CYS A 133 -11.70 2.65 10.63
C CYS A 133 -11.30 3.73 9.62
N LEU A 134 -11.35 5.01 10.00
CA LEU A 134 -11.00 6.13 9.14
C LEU A 134 -9.52 6.11 8.71
N ALA A 135 -8.61 5.58 9.54
CA ALA A 135 -7.18 5.49 9.22
C ALA A 135 -6.91 4.84 7.84
N CYS A 136 -7.63 3.75 7.53
CA CYS A 136 -7.55 3.09 6.22
C CYS A 136 -8.64 3.57 5.24
N HIS A 137 -9.82 3.98 5.72
CA HIS A 137 -10.97 4.29 4.86
C HIS A 137 -11.08 5.75 4.39
N SER A 138 -10.26 6.67 4.90
CA SER A 138 -10.06 8.01 4.33
C SER A 138 -8.59 8.29 3.92
N ALA A 139 -7.63 7.53 4.44
CA ALA A 139 -6.18 7.77 4.32
C ALA A 139 -5.72 9.19 4.76
N VAL A 140 -6.51 9.86 5.60
CA VAL A 140 -6.18 11.15 6.22
C VAL A 140 -5.56 10.92 7.61
N PRO A 141 -4.60 11.74 8.06
CA PRO A 141 -4.05 11.70 9.41
C PRO A 141 -5.09 11.84 10.52
N ILE A 142 -5.36 10.71 11.15
CA ILE A 142 -6.21 10.63 12.35
C ILE A 142 -5.63 11.50 13.48
N ALA A 143 -4.30 11.65 13.53
CA ALA A 143 -3.55 12.50 14.44
C ALA A 143 -4.07 13.94 14.59
N ARG A 144 -4.69 14.50 13.54
CA ARG A 144 -5.10 15.91 13.52
C ARG A 144 -6.59 16.11 13.22
N LEU A 145 -7.39 15.05 13.22
CA LEU A 145 -8.84 15.14 13.08
C LEU A 145 -9.48 15.48 14.44
N PRO A 146 -10.30 16.55 14.54
CA PRO A 146 -11.04 16.86 15.77
C PRO A 146 -11.91 15.69 16.23
N ARG A 147 -11.68 15.20 17.45
CA ARG A 147 -12.24 13.94 17.93
C ARG A 147 -12.62 13.96 19.41
N ASP A 148 -13.70 13.26 19.73
CA ASP A 148 -14.18 12.99 21.08
C ASP A 148 -13.84 11.52 21.42
N GLY A 149 -12.67 11.33 22.04
CA GLY A 149 -12.10 10.00 22.24
C GLY A 149 -11.62 9.38 20.92
N HIS A 150 -12.15 8.21 20.55
CA HIS A 150 -11.87 7.56 19.26
C HIS A 150 -12.82 7.99 18.14
N LEU A 151 -13.80 8.87 18.39
CA LEU A 151 -14.76 9.31 17.37
C LEU A 151 -14.37 10.67 16.79
N VAL A 152 -14.04 10.71 15.50
CA VAL A 152 -13.89 11.95 14.74
C VAL A 152 -15.24 12.64 14.64
N ARG A 153 -15.29 13.94 14.91
CA ARG A 153 -16.53 14.70 14.96
C ARG A 153 -17.25 14.73 13.61
N GLN A 154 -18.57 14.50 13.65
CA GLN A 154 -19.42 14.52 12.46
C GLN A 154 -19.35 15.84 11.66
N ASP A 155 -19.10 16.99 12.30
CA ASP A 155 -18.97 18.26 11.59
C ASP A 155 -17.69 18.36 10.75
N THR A 156 -16.60 17.71 11.17
CA THR A 156 -15.41 17.48 10.33
C THR A 156 -15.76 16.58 9.14
N LEU A 157 -16.48 15.48 9.35
CA LEU A 157 -16.85 14.52 8.29
C LEU A 157 -17.95 15.01 7.34
N ASN A 158 -18.50 16.20 7.56
CA ASN A 158 -19.35 16.92 6.61
C ASN A 158 -18.53 17.66 5.53
N ASN A 159 -17.21 17.77 5.68
CA ASN A 159 -16.31 18.21 4.60
C ASN A 159 -15.92 16.99 3.74
N SER A 160 -16.14 17.10 2.43
CA SER A 160 -15.85 16.04 1.44
C SER A 160 -14.37 15.62 1.42
N GLN A 161 -13.46 16.48 1.85
CA GLN A 161 -12.04 16.19 2.08
C GLN A 161 -11.80 14.95 2.95
N PHE A 162 -12.70 14.65 3.89
CA PHE A 162 -12.53 13.56 4.87
C PHE A 162 -13.45 12.36 4.61
N ASN A 163 -14.37 12.48 3.66
CA ASN A 163 -15.43 11.51 3.44
C ASN A 163 -15.49 10.94 2.00
N LEU A 164 -14.63 11.39 1.07
CA LEU A 164 -14.53 10.87 -0.31
C LEU A 164 -13.56 9.66 -0.44
N GLY A 165 -13.48 8.84 0.60
CA GLY A 165 -12.62 7.66 0.63
C GLY A 165 -11.12 7.98 0.63
N VAL A 166 -10.32 7.01 0.18
CA VAL A 166 -8.88 7.16 -0.02
C VAL A 166 -8.65 8.02 -1.27
N SER A 167 -8.14 9.22 -1.04
CA SER A 167 -7.99 10.26 -2.06
C SER A 167 -6.58 10.34 -2.64
N CYS A 168 -6.36 11.22 -3.62
CA CYS A 168 -5.05 11.49 -4.22
C CYS A 168 -3.96 11.77 -3.16
N GLU A 169 -4.29 12.49 -2.09
CA GLU A 169 -3.37 12.83 -0.99
C GLU A 169 -3.08 11.64 -0.05
N GLY A 170 -3.91 10.57 -0.12
CA GLY A 170 -3.65 9.29 0.52
C GLY A 170 -2.62 8.41 -0.20
N CYS A 171 -2.18 8.81 -1.40
CA CYS A 171 -1.13 8.12 -2.16
C CYS A 171 0.05 9.04 -2.53
N HIS A 172 -0.19 10.32 -2.85
CA HIS A 172 0.86 11.30 -3.16
C HIS A 172 1.32 12.12 -1.95
N GLY A 173 0.74 11.88 -0.77
CA GLY A 173 0.92 12.69 0.43
C GLY A 173 0.15 14.01 0.40
N PRO A 174 0.03 14.70 1.54
CA PRO A 174 -0.77 15.93 1.65
C PRO A 174 -0.17 17.05 0.83
N SER A 175 -1.03 17.76 0.11
CA SER A 175 -0.61 18.67 -0.94
C SER A 175 -0.41 20.11 -0.45
N GLY A 176 -0.97 20.45 0.71
CA GLY A 176 -0.95 21.78 1.31
C GLY A 176 0.33 22.11 2.10
N VAL A 177 0.27 23.23 2.82
CA VAL A 177 1.41 23.81 3.53
C VAL A 177 1.79 22.97 4.75
N GLY A 178 3.09 22.77 4.96
CA GLY A 178 3.63 22.27 6.23
C GLY A 178 5.10 21.89 6.14
N GLY A 179 5.50 20.96 7.02
CA GLY A 179 6.89 20.57 7.23
C GLY A 179 7.73 21.70 7.88
N GLU A 180 8.99 21.43 8.18
CA GLU A 180 9.95 22.49 8.56
C GLU A 180 10.11 23.56 7.46
N SER A 181 9.83 23.18 6.21
CA SER A 181 10.02 24.03 5.03
C SER A 181 8.96 25.12 4.87
N GLY A 182 7.75 24.90 5.41
CA GLY A 182 6.58 25.77 5.20
C GLY A 182 6.09 25.83 3.75
N LYS A 183 6.35 24.79 2.95
CA LYS A 183 5.98 24.72 1.52
C LYS A 183 4.86 23.70 1.29
N ALA A 184 4.38 23.61 0.05
CA ALA A 184 3.24 22.80 -0.36
C ALA A 184 3.46 22.25 -1.78
N TRP A 185 3.31 20.94 -2.02
CA TRP A 185 3.47 20.40 -3.38
C TRP A 185 2.33 20.81 -4.32
N ILE A 186 1.12 21.13 -3.81
CA ILE A 186 0.02 21.67 -4.62
C ILE A 186 0.41 22.99 -5.33
N ASN A 187 1.33 23.76 -4.75
CA ASN A 187 1.84 25.01 -5.33
C ASN A 187 3.11 24.79 -6.17
N ALA A 188 3.91 23.76 -5.87
CA ALA A 188 5.16 23.48 -6.58
C ALA A 188 4.96 22.69 -7.88
N HIS A 189 3.96 21.81 -7.94
CA HIS A 189 3.80 20.89 -9.07
C HIS A 189 3.34 21.54 -10.39
N VAL A 190 2.78 22.75 -10.33
CA VAL A 190 2.26 23.46 -11.51
C VAL A 190 3.36 24.00 -12.42
N ASP A 191 4.58 24.25 -11.91
CA ASP A 191 5.76 24.45 -12.76
C ASP A 191 6.27 23.09 -13.23
N SER A 192 5.70 22.60 -14.33
CA SER A 192 6.04 21.32 -14.92
C SER A 192 7.53 21.18 -15.31
N ASN A 193 8.23 22.29 -15.60
CA ASN A 193 9.63 22.24 -16.03
C ASN A 193 10.56 21.90 -14.86
N VAL A 194 10.26 22.46 -13.68
CA VAL A 194 11.02 22.23 -12.45
C VAL A 194 10.50 20.99 -11.71
N TRP A 195 9.18 20.82 -11.58
CA TRP A 195 8.61 19.74 -10.78
C TRP A 195 8.90 18.35 -11.34
N ARG A 196 8.74 18.14 -12.65
CA ARG A 196 8.91 16.80 -13.24
C ARG A 196 10.34 16.29 -13.07
N THR A 197 11.31 17.19 -13.25
CA THR A 197 12.76 16.92 -13.22
C THR A 197 13.36 16.95 -11.81
N MET A 198 12.65 17.50 -10.81
CA MET A 198 13.11 17.52 -9.43
C MET A 198 13.21 16.10 -8.83
N ASP A 199 14.33 15.87 -8.15
CA ASP A 199 14.63 14.69 -7.32
C ASP A 199 13.51 14.38 -6.30
N SER A 200 13.29 13.10 -6.02
CA SER A 200 12.19 12.63 -5.17
C SER A 200 12.43 12.79 -3.68
N LEU A 201 13.66 12.57 -3.19
CA LEU A 201 13.99 12.87 -1.80
C LEU A 201 13.81 14.37 -1.53
N ARG A 202 14.18 15.22 -2.50
CA ARG A 202 13.90 16.65 -2.45
C ARG A 202 12.41 16.97 -2.47
N LYS A 203 11.60 16.34 -3.32
CA LYS A 203 10.13 16.53 -3.34
C LYS A 203 9.49 16.23 -1.98
N PHE A 204 9.97 15.17 -1.32
CA PHE A 204 9.55 14.82 0.02
C PHE A 204 10.00 15.86 1.06
N GLN A 205 11.30 16.13 1.15
CA GLN A 205 11.90 17.02 2.16
C GLN A 205 11.51 18.50 2.01
N ASP A 206 11.46 19.03 0.78
CA ASP A 206 11.05 20.42 0.55
C ASP A 206 9.52 20.58 0.59
N PHE A 207 8.71 19.60 0.13
CA PHE A 207 7.29 19.83 -0.21
C PHE A 207 6.27 18.78 0.26
N GLY A 208 6.68 17.72 0.96
CA GLY A 208 5.78 16.71 1.54
C GLY A 208 5.23 15.67 0.55
N TYR A 209 5.66 15.68 -0.71
CA TYR A 209 5.18 14.76 -1.76
C TYR A 209 5.81 13.37 -1.63
N TRP A 210 5.01 12.31 -1.68
CA TRP A 210 5.49 10.93 -1.65
C TRP A 210 5.71 10.37 -3.06
N ASP A 211 6.84 9.72 -3.29
CA ASP A 211 7.23 9.29 -4.63
C ASP A 211 6.71 7.90 -5.01
N VAL A 212 5.45 7.85 -5.44
CA VAL A 212 4.77 6.66 -6.00
C VAL A 212 5.43 6.03 -7.25
N ARG A 213 6.59 6.54 -7.69
CA ARG A 213 7.40 6.00 -8.80
C ARG A 213 8.54 5.07 -8.33
N SER A 214 8.95 5.16 -7.06
CA SER A 214 9.85 4.19 -6.44
C SER A 214 9.01 3.00 -6.01
N PHE A 215 9.32 1.78 -6.46
CA PHE A 215 8.53 0.62 -6.07
C PHE A 215 8.67 0.31 -4.58
N ALA A 216 9.78 0.71 -3.94
CA ALA A 216 9.94 0.61 -2.49
C ALA A 216 8.99 1.56 -1.76
N THR A 217 8.94 2.82 -2.17
CA THR A 217 8.07 3.87 -1.58
C THR A 217 6.59 3.58 -1.87
N GLN A 218 6.25 3.16 -3.09
CA GLN A 218 4.90 2.76 -3.47
C GLN A 218 4.41 1.56 -2.65
N ALA A 219 5.27 0.55 -2.44
CA ALA A 219 4.94 -0.60 -1.59
C ALA A 219 4.67 -0.18 -0.14
N GLU A 220 5.51 0.68 0.46
CA GLU A 220 5.31 1.22 1.81
C GLU A 220 3.96 1.94 1.97
N ILE A 221 3.62 2.83 1.03
CA ILE A 221 2.34 3.54 1.00
C ILE A 221 1.16 2.55 0.98
N CYS A 222 1.17 1.57 0.07
CA CYS A 222 0.10 0.58 -0.04
C CYS A 222 0.02 -0.34 1.18
N LEU A 223 1.15 -0.86 1.65
CA LEU A 223 1.23 -1.79 2.78
C LEU A 223 0.75 -1.15 4.08
N SER A 224 0.93 0.16 4.27
CA SER A 224 0.40 0.86 5.46
C SER A 224 -1.10 0.60 5.68
N CYS A 225 -1.90 0.46 4.62
CA CYS A 225 -3.32 0.11 4.68
C CYS A 225 -3.60 -1.38 4.44
N HIS A 226 -2.84 -2.05 3.56
CA HIS A 226 -3.11 -3.43 3.12
C HIS A 226 -2.47 -4.52 4.00
N LEU A 227 -1.56 -4.14 4.89
CA LEU A 227 -0.90 -5.00 5.86
C LEU A 227 -1.05 -4.42 7.28
N GLY A 228 -0.79 -3.12 7.42
CA GLY A 228 -1.00 -2.33 8.63
C GLY A 228 0.24 -1.53 9.03
N ASP A 229 0.00 -0.45 9.79
CA ASP A 229 1.01 0.47 10.30
C ASP A 229 0.54 1.00 11.67
N VAL A 230 1.44 1.02 12.67
CA VAL A 230 1.09 1.45 14.03
C VAL A 230 1.09 2.97 14.17
N ASP A 231 2.12 3.68 13.73
CA ASP A 231 2.26 5.15 13.84
C ASP A 231 1.05 5.88 13.23
N GLN A 232 0.62 5.41 12.06
CA GLN A 232 -0.52 5.93 11.31
C GLN A 232 -1.88 5.51 11.89
N GLY A 233 -1.91 4.64 12.91
CA GLY A 233 -3.12 4.09 13.52
C GLY A 233 -3.87 3.07 12.65
N LYS A 234 -3.22 2.54 11.61
CA LYS A 234 -3.77 1.62 10.61
C LYS A 234 -3.63 0.16 11.05
N VAL A 235 -4.22 -0.20 12.18
CA VAL A 235 -4.10 -1.55 12.77
C VAL A 235 -5.46 -2.26 12.78
N ILE A 236 -5.61 -3.29 11.94
CA ILE A 236 -6.79 -4.16 11.97
C ILE A 236 -6.60 -5.25 13.03
N THR A 237 -7.42 -5.20 14.08
CA THR A 237 -7.34 -6.16 15.20
C THR A 237 -8.13 -7.44 14.92
N HIS A 238 -7.81 -8.50 15.66
CA HIS A 238 -8.61 -9.73 15.67
C HIS A 238 -10.06 -9.46 16.16
N GLU A 239 -10.27 -8.45 17.00
CA GLU A 239 -11.61 -8.01 17.39
C GLU A 239 -12.40 -7.45 16.19
N MET A 240 -11.77 -6.64 15.32
CA MET A 240 -12.39 -6.14 14.09
C MET A 240 -12.72 -7.28 13.13
N TYR A 241 -11.83 -8.25 12.95
CA TYR A 241 -12.11 -9.45 12.16
C TYR A 241 -13.27 -10.27 12.75
N ALA A 242 -13.32 -10.46 14.07
CA ALA A 242 -14.42 -11.15 14.75
C ALA A 242 -15.76 -10.40 14.67
N ALA A 243 -15.73 -9.06 14.64
CA ALA A 243 -16.90 -8.22 14.41
C ALA A 243 -17.40 -8.27 12.95
N GLY A 244 -16.57 -8.72 12.01
CA GLY A 244 -16.93 -8.94 10.60
C GLY A 244 -16.17 -8.09 9.58
N HIS A 245 -15.03 -7.48 9.94
CA HIS A 245 -14.12 -6.88 8.96
C HIS A 245 -13.69 -7.96 7.95
N PRO A 246 -13.68 -7.68 6.62
CA PRO A 246 -13.13 -8.62 5.64
C PRO A 246 -11.68 -8.97 5.97
N PRO A 247 -11.23 -10.23 5.83
CA PRO A 247 -9.82 -10.55 5.98
C PRO A 247 -9.00 -9.77 4.94
N LEU A 248 -7.93 -9.10 5.38
CA LEU A 248 -6.95 -8.56 4.44
C LEU A 248 -6.27 -9.75 3.73
N PRO A 249 -6.36 -9.88 2.40
CA PRO A 249 -5.67 -10.94 1.67
C PRO A 249 -4.16 -10.69 1.66
N SER A 250 -3.36 -11.70 1.32
CA SER A 250 -1.95 -11.50 0.96
C SER A 250 -1.80 -10.41 -0.09
N PHE A 251 -0.70 -9.66 -0.02
CA PHE A 251 -0.40 -8.56 -0.93
C PHE A 251 0.71 -8.93 -1.92
N GLU A 252 0.60 -8.39 -3.13
CA GLU A 252 1.64 -8.37 -4.17
C GLU A 252 1.36 -7.11 -5.00
N LEU A 253 2.33 -6.19 -5.09
CA LEU A 253 2.08 -4.84 -5.60
C LEU A 253 1.72 -4.81 -7.08
N ALA A 254 2.43 -5.55 -7.93
CA ALA A 254 2.19 -5.55 -9.37
C ALA A 254 0.78 -6.05 -9.72
N THR A 255 0.32 -7.07 -8.99
CA THR A 255 -1.04 -7.60 -9.02
C THR A 255 -2.10 -6.59 -8.60
N PHE A 256 -1.88 -5.86 -7.51
CA PHE A 256 -2.87 -4.89 -7.01
C PHE A 256 -2.93 -3.65 -7.92
N VAL A 257 -1.78 -3.14 -8.35
CA VAL A 257 -1.67 -2.02 -9.31
C VAL A 257 -2.40 -2.35 -10.62
N ALA A 258 -2.23 -3.56 -11.16
CA ALA A 258 -2.91 -4.00 -12.38
C ALA A 258 -4.39 -4.41 -12.19
N GLN A 259 -4.91 -4.37 -10.97
CA GLN A 259 -6.35 -4.49 -10.67
C GLN A 259 -7.01 -3.14 -10.31
N GLN A 260 -6.21 -2.12 -10.02
CA GLN A 260 -6.64 -0.73 -9.95
C GLN A 260 -6.85 -0.19 -11.37
N PRO A 261 -7.85 0.68 -11.62
CA PRO A 261 -8.00 1.30 -12.93
C PRO A 261 -6.88 2.33 -13.13
N GLN A 262 -6.06 2.12 -14.16
CA GLN A 262 -4.86 2.92 -14.42
C GLN A 262 -5.24 4.38 -14.71
N HIS A 263 -4.74 5.28 -13.87
CA HIS A 263 -4.98 6.72 -13.93
C HIS A 263 -3.66 7.50 -13.86
N TRP A 264 -2.64 6.97 -14.53
CA TRP A 264 -1.36 7.62 -14.77
C TRP A 264 -0.90 7.25 -16.19
N ARG A 265 0.29 7.74 -16.58
CA ARG A 265 1.04 7.16 -17.69
C ARG A 265 2.35 6.60 -17.16
N ASP A 266 2.68 5.38 -17.52
CA ASP A 266 3.99 4.78 -17.22
C ASP A 266 5.10 5.57 -17.93
N PHE A 267 6.37 5.30 -17.63
CA PHE A 267 7.45 6.05 -18.27
C PHE A 267 7.68 5.56 -19.70
N GLU A 268 7.64 4.24 -19.85
CA GLU A 268 7.78 3.44 -21.05
C GLU A 268 6.85 3.94 -22.17
N GLU A 269 5.59 4.24 -21.84
CA GLU A 269 4.56 4.81 -22.73
C GLU A 269 4.88 6.21 -23.29
N LYS A 270 5.76 6.99 -22.65
CA LYS A 270 5.99 8.39 -23.01
C LYS A 270 6.75 8.50 -24.33
N ALA A 271 6.34 9.45 -25.16
CA ALA A 271 6.95 9.67 -26.47
C ALA A 271 8.48 9.85 -26.36
N PRO A 272 9.31 9.35 -27.30
CA PRO A 272 10.77 9.34 -27.16
C PRO A 272 11.41 10.71 -26.88
N GLY A 273 10.86 11.80 -27.42
CA GLY A 273 11.32 13.16 -27.13
C GLY A 273 11.09 13.61 -25.68
N ILE A 274 10.03 13.12 -25.03
CA ILE A 274 9.72 13.37 -23.62
C ILE A 274 10.71 12.60 -22.73
N LYS A 275 10.99 11.33 -23.06
CA LYS A 275 11.98 10.52 -22.35
C LYS A 275 13.37 11.15 -22.43
N ALA A 276 13.81 11.52 -23.63
CA ALA A 276 15.09 12.19 -23.86
C ALA A 276 15.21 13.56 -23.15
N ASP A 277 14.15 14.37 -23.12
CA ASP A 277 14.15 15.66 -22.42
C ASP A 277 14.26 15.51 -20.89
N PHE A 278 13.61 14.48 -20.32
CA PHE A 278 13.76 14.13 -18.90
C PHE A 278 15.17 13.62 -18.57
N GLN A 279 15.69 12.67 -19.36
CA GLN A 279 17.06 12.15 -19.21
C GLN A 279 18.11 13.28 -19.31
N ALA A 280 17.92 14.24 -20.21
CA ALA A 280 18.83 15.38 -20.38
C ALA A 280 18.79 16.40 -19.22
N LYS A 281 17.77 16.34 -18.35
CA LYS A 281 17.54 17.31 -17.26
C LYS A 281 17.68 16.73 -15.85
N THR A 282 17.76 15.41 -15.69
CA THR A 282 17.92 14.77 -14.37
C THR A 282 19.19 13.94 -14.26
N SER A 283 19.65 13.73 -13.03
CA SER A 283 20.66 12.73 -12.69
C SER A 283 20.04 11.42 -12.18
N VAL A 284 18.72 11.25 -12.33
CA VAL A 284 18.00 10.04 -11.92
C VAL A 284 18.25 8.97 -12.98
N PRO A 285 18.86 7.82 -12.65
CA PRO A 285 19.06 6.75 -13.62
C PRO A 285 17.70 6.18 -14.04
N GLU A 286 17.34 6.34 -15.31
CA GLU A 286 16.19 5.64 -15.87
C GLU A 286 16.53 4.16 -15.99
N ILE A 287 15.70 3.32 -15.37
CA ILE A 287 15.83 1.86 -15.44
C ILE A 287 14.80 1.36 -16.44
N ASP A 288 15.04 1.73 -17.70
CA ASP A 288 14.42 1.10 -18.88
C ASP A 288 15.05 -0.29 -19.06
N ASP A 289 14.69 -1.19 -18.14
CA ASP A 289 15.14 -2.59 -18.14
C ASP A 289 14.28 -3.52 -18.99
N GLY A 290 13.05 -3.08 -19.31
CA GLY A 290 12.02 -3.92 -19.94
C GLY A 290 11.40 -4.91 -18.96
N PHE A 291 11.61 -4.75 -17.65
CA PHE A 291 11.15 -5.69 -16.63
C PHE A 291 10.65 -4.97 -15.36
N SER A 292 9.97 -3.84 -15.55
CA SER A 292 9.50 -2.98 -14.47
C SER A 292 8.42 -3.67 -13.62
N THR A 293 7.58 -4.53 -14.19
CA THR A 293 6.62 -5.35 -13.41
C THR A 293 7.33 -6.39 -12.54
N THR A 294 8.38 -7.04 -13.05
CA THR A 294 9.20 -8.00 -12.31
C THR A 294 9.97 -7.32 -11.18
N ARG A 295 10.57 -6.16 -11.46
CA ARG A 295 11.27 -5.35 -10.45
C ARG A 295 10.32 -4.87 -9.37
N MET A 296 9.13 -4.37 -9.72
CA MET A 296 8.06 -4.04 -8.79
C MET A 296 7.65 -5.23 -7.89
N SER A 297 7.47 -6.42 -8.48
CA SER A 297 7.11 -7.65 -7.76
C SER A 297 8.18 -8.02 -6.72
N LEU A 298 9.46 -7.98 -7.09
CA LEU A 298 10.55 -8.33 -6.18
C LEU A 298 10.82 -7.26 -5.11
N VAL A 299 10.81 -5.97 -5.47
CA VAL A 299 11.01 -4.85 -4.53
C VAL A 299 9.90 -4.82 -3.49
N SER A 300 8.64 -4.93 -3.94
CA SER A 300 7.49 -4.94 -3.02
C SER A 300 7.47 -6.17 -2.11
N SER A 301 8.01 -7.33 -2.55
CA SER A 301 8.16 -8.50 -1.68
C SER A 301 9.13 -8.26 -0.51
N LEU A 302 10.24 -7.55 -0.76
CA LEU A 302 11.19 -7.16 0.28
C LEU A 302 10.61 -6.08 1.22
N MET A 303 9.87 -5.11 0.67
CA MET A 303 9.12 -4.16 1.51
C MET A 303 8.03 -4.85 2.33
N THR A 304 7.37 -5.89 1.81
CA THR A 304 6.37 -6.68 2.55
C THR A 304 7.01 -7.33 3.79
N VAL A 305 8.23 -7.85 3.68
CA VAL A 305 8.99 -8.33 4.84
C VAL A 305 9.30 -7.19 5.81
N SER A 306 9.79 -6.04 5.32
CA SER A 306 10.07 -4.89 6.18
C SER A 306 8.83 -4.43 6.95
N GLN A 307 7.76 -4.04 6.26
CA GLN A 307 6.56 -3.50 6.91
C GLN A 307 5.90 -4.52 7.86
N PHE A 308 5.97 -5.83 7.55
CA PHE A 308 5.42 -6.86 8.45
C PHE A 308 6.27 -7.05 9.71
N MET A 309 7.59 -6.92 9.60
CA MET A 309 8.48 -6.97 10.74
C MET A 309 8.41 -5.68 11.56
N GLU A 310 8.23 -4.51 10.93
CA GLU A 310 7.97 -3.23 11.61
C GLU A 310 6.68 -3.30 12.43
N LEU A 311 5.57 -3.70 11.80
CA LEU A 311 4.27 -3.92 12.47
C LEU A 311 4.38 -4.94 13.61
N THR A 312 5.11 -6.04 13.40
CA THR A 312 5.36 -7.04 14.46
C THR A 312 6.13 -6.44 15.63
N ALA A 313 7.15 -5.62 15.37
CA ALA A 313 7.95 -4.94 16.39
C ALA A 313 7.11 -3.92 17.16
N ASP A 314 6.39 -3.03 16.47
CA ASP A 314 5.56 -1.98 17.07
C ASP A 314 4.41 -2.51 17.92
N LEU A 315 3.84 -3.66 17.56
CA LEU A 315 2.82 -4.35 18.36
C LEU A 315 3.40 -4.97 19.64
N ILE A 316 4.70 -5.29 19.67
CA ILE A 316 5.41 -5.81 20.87
C ILE A 316 5.90 -4.66 21.75
N ASP A 317 6.38 -3.58 21.16
CA ASP A 317 7.10 -2.49 21.81
C ASP A 317 6.17 -1.62 22.67
N GLU A 318 6.40 -1.54 23.98
CA GLU A 318 5.56 -0.71 24.88
C GLU A 318 5.88 0.79 24.79
N GLU A 319 7.00 1.17 24.16
CA GLU A 319 7.38 2.59 24.00
C GLU A 319 6.77 3.22 22.73
N VAL A 320 6.42 2.41 21.73
CA VAL A 320 5.73 2.88 20.52
C VAL A 320 4.28 3.26 20.84
N THR A 321 3.94 4.53 20.63
CA THR A 321 2.59 5.06 20.77
C THR A 321 2.12 5.69 19.46
N CYS A 322 0.82 5.72 19.23
CA CYS A 322 0.21 6.41 18.10
C CYS A 322 -1.07 7.13 18.57
N ASP A 323 -1.64 7.96 17.70
CA ASP A 323 -2.84 8.73 18.04
C ASP A 323 -4.09 7.86 18.22
N VAL A 324 -4.12 6.67 17.65
CA VAL A 324 -5.17 5.66 17.84
C VAL A 324 -4.81 4.74 19.00
N GLU A 325 -5.78 4.15 19.69
CA GLU A 325 -5.49 3.18 20.75
C GLU A 325 -4.85 1.91 20.15
N LYS A 326 -3.55 1.73 20.39
CA LYS A 326 -2.80 0.54 19.95
C LYS A 326 -3.27 -0.71 20.71
N PRO A 327 -3.53 -1.85 20.03
CA PRO A 327 -3.90 -3.08 20.72
C PRO A 327 -2.77 -3.60 21.62
N SER A 328 -3.15 -4.33 22.67
CA SER A 328 -2.21 -4.97 23.59
C SER A 328 -1.60 -6.25 23.00
N TRP A 329 -0.31 -6.49 23.26
CA TRP A 329 0.34 -7.73 22.86
C TRP A 329 -0.20 -8.95 23.64
N PRO A 330 -0.47 -10.11 22.99
CA PRO A 330 -0.36 -10.37 21.56
C PRO A 330 -1.63 -9.99 20.79
N GLU A 331 -1.48 -9.15 19.75
CA GLU A 331 -2.52 -8.96 18.76
C GLU A 331 -2.57 -10.19 17.83
N LEU A 332 -3.68 -10.91 17.85
CA LEU A 332 -3.83 -12.18 17.14
C LEU A 332 -3.91 -12.02 15.62
N ALA A 333 -4.30 -10.84 15.11
CA ALA A 333 -4.28 -10.52 13.69
C ALA A 333 -2.87 -10.56 13.06
N ASN A 334 -1.81 -10.39 13.86
CA ASN A 334 -0.42 -10.46 13.41
C ASN A 334 0.03 -11.92 13.10
N TYR A 335 -0.77 -12.92 13.48
CA TYR A 335 -0.49 -14.34 13.25
C TYR A 335 -1.34 -14.89 12.10
N ALA A 336 -0.81 -15.91 11.42
CA ALA A 336 -1.51 -16.63 10.37
C ALA A 336 -2.82 -17.21 10.93
N CYS A 337 -3.97 -16.64 10.55
CA CYS A 337 -5.28 -16.99 11.12
C CYS A 337 -5.56 -18.50 11.06
N PHE A 338 -5.12 -19.15 9.99
CA PHE A 338 -5.29 -20.59 9.75
C PHE A 338 -4.33 -21.50 10.56
N ALA A 339 -3.49 -20.94 11.43
CA ALA A 339 -2.82 -21.67 12.50
C ALA A 339 -3.79 -22.05 13.64
N CYS A 340 -4.95 -21.36 13.73
CA CYS A 340 -6.01 -21.65 14.69
C CYS A 340 -7.36 -21.95 14.01
N HIS A 341 -7.70 -21.20 12.96
CA HIS A 341 -8.95 -21.36 12.19
C HIS A 341 -8.72 -22.28 10.98
N HIS A 342 -8.71 -23.58 11.21
CA HIS A 342 -8.64 -24.60 10.15
C HIS A 342 -9.61 -25.75 10.40
N ASP A 343 -9.94 -26.52 9.37
CA ASP A 343 -10.80 -27.69 9.49
C ASP A 343 -10.18 -28.77 10.40
N LEU A 344 -11.03 -29.46 11.17
CA LEU A 344 -10.65 -30.52 12.10
C LEU A 344 -10.45 -31.87 11.39
N GLN A 345 -9.77 -31.84 10.23
CA GLN A 345 -9.50 -33.01 9.40
C GLN A 345 -8.30 -33.81 9.94
N ARG A 346 -8.40 -35.15 9.96
CA ARG A 346 -7.26 -36.04 10.18
C ARG A 346 -6.43 -36.18 8.90
N ASP A 347 -5.11 -36.26 9.06
CA ASP A 347 -4.14 -36.47 7.98
C ASP A 347 -4.14 -35.33 6.93
N GLY A 348 -4.75 -34.18 7.26
CA GLY A 348 -4.75 -32.98 6.45
C GLY A 348 -3.35 -32.40 6.26
N TRP A 349 -3.13 -31.65 5.18
CA TRP A 349 -1.80 -31.22 4.75
C TRP A 349 -0.97 -30.48 5.83
N ARG A 350 -1.62 -29.74 6.73
CA ARG A 350 -0.96 -29.08 7.89
C ARG A 350 -0.29 -30.07 8.85
N GLN A 351 -0.81 -31.29 8.97
CA GLN A 351 -0.23 -32.39 9.77
C GLN A 351 0.82 -33.19 8.99
N ARG A 352 0.82 -33.09 7.65
CA ARG A 352 1.78 -33.76 6.75
C ARG A 352 3.04 -32.93 6.47
N ARG A 353 3.00 -31.61 6.70
CA ARG A 353 4.20 -30.76 6.78
C ARG A 353 5.21 -31.34 7.79
N PRO A 354 6.53 -31.23 7.55
CA PRO A 354 7.55 -31.56 8.55
C PRO A 354 7.29 -30.83 9.87
N ALA A 355 7.49 -31.51 11.00
CA ALA A 355 7.31 -30.94 12.33
C ALA A 355 8.50 -30.03 12.73
N SER A 356 8.67 -28.92 12.01
CA SER A 356 9.70 -27.90 12.24
C SER A 356 9.47 -27.06 13.50
N ARG A 357 8.25 -27.09 14.06
CA ARG A 357 7.80 -26.21 15.14
C ARG A 357 7.17 -27.02 16.29
N PRO A 358 7.37 -26.65 17.56
CA PRO A 358 6.66 -27.26 18.68
C PRO A 358 5.13 -27.09 18.56
N PRO A 359 4.31 -28.11 18.89
CA PRO A 359 2.86 -27.97 18.93
C PRO A 359 2.40 -26.85 19.87
N GLY A 360 1.35 -26.12 19.49
CA GLY A 360 0.90 -24.96 20.25
C GLY A 360 1.83 -23.74 20.12
N ARG A 361 2.36 -23.51 18.92
CA ARG A 361 3.04 -22.27 18.52
C ARG A 361 2.31 -21.68 17.30
N PRO A 362 1.49 -20.63 17.49
CA PRO A 362 0.98 -19.84 16.39
C PRO A 362 2.15 -19.24 15.60
N VAL A 363 2.03 -19.19 14.28
CA VAL A 363 3.07 -18.69 13.38
C VAL A 363 2.67 -17.33 12.83
N LEU A 364 3.65 -16.47 12.55
CA LEU A 364 3.43 -15.26 11.77
C LEU A 364 3.01 -15.64 10.34
N HIS A 365 2.46 -14.67 9.59
CA HIS A 365 1.99 -14.88 8.21
C HIS A 365 3.12 -15.36 7.30
N GLU A 366 3.06 -16.60 6.80
CA GLU A 366 4.15 -17.20 6.01
C GLU A 366 4.32 -16.56 4.62
N TRP A 367 3.23 -15.96 4.10
CA TRP A 367 3.18 -15.40 2.75
C TRP A 367 4.11 -14.21 2.54
N THR A 368 4.46 -13.45 3.59
CA THR A 368 5.34 -12.28 3.45
C THR A 368 6.76 -12.68 3.04
N MET A 369 7.20 -13.89 3.41
CA MET A 369 8.58 -14.35 3.23
C MET A 369 8.81 -15.10 1.91
N VAL A 370 7.75 -15.59 1.25
CA VAL A 370 7.90 -16.60 0.20
C VAL A 370 8.51 -16.04 -1.09
N LEU A 371 7.93 -14.95 -1.64
CA LEU A 371 8.48 -14.25 -2.80
C LEU A 371 9.76 -13.47 -2.46
N ALA A 372 9.82 -12.91 -1.25
CA ALA A 372 11.00 -12.19 -0.76
C ALA A 372 12.27 -13.06 -0.73
N SER A 373 12.13 -14.37 -0.48
CA SER A 373 13.25 -15.31 -0.60
C SER A 373 13.83 -15.41 -2.03
N VAL A 374 13.02 -15.19 -3.07
CA VAL A 374 13.49 -15.11 -4.47
C VAL A 374 14.28 -13.83 -4.67
N ALA A 375 13.70 -12.69 -4.29
CA ALA A 375 14.36 -11.38 -4.39
C ALA A 375 15.73 -11.37 -3.67
N ALA A 376 15.80 -11.93 -2.46
CA ALA A 376 17.02 -12.06 -1.68
C ALA A 376 18.10 -12.93 -2.38
N ARG A 377 17.72 -14.00 -3.08
CA ARG A 377 18.67 -14.82 -3.86
C ARG A 377 19.22 -14.06 -5.08
N HIS A 378 18.39 -13.32 -5.81
CA HIS A 378 18.82 -12.53 -6.96
C HIS A 378 19.64 -11.29 -6.56
N LEU A 379 19.44 -10.76 -5.35
CA LEU A 379 20.32 -9.79 -4.70
C LEU A 379 21.61 -10.38 -4.12
N GLN A 380 21.78 -11.71 -4.10
CA GLN A 380 22.91 -12.43 -3.48
C GLN A 380 23.00 -12.27 -1.95
N VAL A 381 21.91 -11.88 -1.28
CA VAL A 381 21.79 -11.72 0.18
C VAL A 381 21.02 -12.86 0.86
N GLY A 382 20.71 -13.94 0.12
CA GLY A 382 19.90 -15.06 0.59
C GLY A 382 20.39 -15.70 1.91
N SER A 383 21.70 -15.73 2.16
CA SER A 383 22.25 -16.25 3.43
C SER A 383 21.91 -15.39 4.65
N ASP A 384 21.80 -14.06 4.48
CA ASP A 384 21.36 -13.16 5.54
C ASP A 384 19.83 -13.17 5.67
N PHE A 385 19.10 -13.33 4.57
CA PHE A 385 17.65 -13.52 4.60
C PHE A 385 17.27 -14.80 5.38
N ASP A 386 17.91 -15.93 5.08
CA ASP A 386 17.69 -17.20 5.77
C ASP A 386 18.09 -17.12 7.26
N ARG A 387 19.17 -16.39 7.57
CA ARG A 387 19.62 -16.11 8.95
C ARG A 387 18.57 -15.30 9.74
N LEU A 388 18.14 -14.16 9.20
CA LEU A 388 17.19 -13.25 9.86
C LEU A 388 15.81 -13.89 10.00
N SER A 389 15.33 -14.57 8.96
CA SER A 389 14.10 -15.37 9.02
C SER A 389 14.21 -16.49 10.06
N GLY A 390 15.38 -17.11 10.21
CA GLY A 390 15.66 -18.09 11.27
C GLY A 390 15.63 -17.51 12.68
N GLN A 391 16.19 -16.31 12.89
CA GLN A 391 16.14 -15.59 14.18
C GLN A 391 14.70 -15.25 14.59
N VAL A 392 13.87 -14.79 13.64
CA VAL A 392 12.44 -14.53 13.87
C VAL A 392 11.69 -15.83 14.17
N GLU A 393 11.93 -16.90 13.41
CA GLU A 393 11.30 -18.22 13.63
C GLU A 393 11.66 -18.82 15.00
N GLU A 394 12.91 -18.73 15.45
CA GLU A 394 13.33 -19.13 16.79
C GLU A 394 12.61 -18.31 17.88
N ALA A 395 12.56 -16.98 17.71
CA ALA A 395 11.88 -16.09 18.65
C ALA A 395 10.37 -16.33 18.74
N VAL A 396 9.69 -16.61 17.61
CA VAL A 396 8.25 -16.94 17.54
C VAL A 396 7.97 -18.31 18.20
N THR A 397 8.85 -19.31 18.00
CA THR A 397 8.62 -20.68 18.49
C THR A 397 9.09 -20.94 19.93
N ALA A 398 9.93 -20.08 20.51
CA ALA A 398 10.43 -20.22 21.88
C ALA A 398 9.32 -20.48 22.92
N GLN A 399 8.22 -19.72 22.85
CA GLN A 399 7.04 -19.86 23.72
C GLN A 399 5.74 -19.57 22.98
N VAL A 400 4.58 -19.78 23.62
CA VAL A 400 3.29 -19.41 23.01
C VAL A 400 3.27 -17.89 22.77
N PHE A 401 2.95 -17.48 21.54
CA PHE A 401 3.07 -16.09 21.06
C PHE A 401 4.50 -15.50 21.06
N GLY A 402 5.54 -16.34 21.13
CA GLY A 402 6.93 -15.92 20.99
C GLY A 402 7.53 -15.19 22.20
N ASN A 403 8.85 -15.09 22.21
CA ASN A 403 9.59 -14.31 23.20
C ASN A 403 9.64 -12.84 22.77
N ARG A 404 8.89 -11.96 23.45
CA ARG A 404 8.80 -10.52 23.13
C ARG A 404 10.15 -9.85 22.89
N ILE A 405 11.14 -10.08 23.75
CA ILE A 405 12.45 -9.40 23.68
C ILE A 405 13.24 -9.89 22.45
N GLN A 406 13.26 -11.19 22.20
CA GLN A 406 13.95 -11.77 21.04
C GLN A 406 13.25 -11.39 19.74
N LEU A 407 11.92 -11.41 19.73
CA LEU A 407 11.11 -11.13 18.53
C LEU A 407 11.17 -9.66 18.15
N LEU A 408 11.04 -8.73 19.10
CA LEU A 408 11.23 -7.29 18.88
C LEU A 408 12.61 -7.01 18.26
N SER A 409 13.68 -7.58 18.82
CA SER A 409 15.04 -7.38 18.32
C SER A 409 15.25 -8.00 16.92
N ALA A 410 14.75 -9.20 16.68
CA ALA A 410 14.91 -9.90 15.39
C ALA A 410 14.06 -9.25 14.28
N SER A 411 12.85 -8.79 14.61
CA SER A 411 11.98 -8.09 13.67
C SER A 411 12.55 -6.72 13.28
N ARG A 412 13.07 -5.91 14.21
CA ARG A 412 13.76 -4.65 13.84
C ARG A 412 14.98 -4.92 12.94
N GLU A 413 15.85 -5.87 13.31
CA GLU A 413 17.03 -6.24 12.48
C GLU A 413 16.63 -6.68 11.06
N PHE A 414 15.55 -7.47 10.93
CA PHE A 414 15.07 -7.95 9.64
C PHE A 414 14.35 -6.85 8.84
N SER A 415 13.64 -5.92 9.50
CA SER A 415 13.00 -4.80 8.82
C SER A 415 14.01 -3.87 8.18
N ASP A 416 15.02 -3.43 8.95
CA ASP A 416 16.11 -2.58 8.48
C ASP A 416 16.84 -3.23 7.28
N ALA A 417 17.15 -4.52 7.36
CA ALA A 417 17.81 -5.25 6.30
C ALA A 417 16.93 -5.37 5.03
N ALA A 418 15.67 -5.78 5.18
CA ALA A 418 14.75 -5.96 4.06
C ALA A 418 14.44 -4.64 3.35
N ARG A 419 14.29 -3.53 4.09
CA ARG A 419 14.12 -2.17 3.56
C ARG A 419 15.35 -1.73 2.76
N GLN A 420 16.55 -1.95 3.28
CA GLN A 420 17.81 -1.66 2.55
C GLN A 420 17.94 -2.48 1.26
N TRP A 421 17.59 -3.77 1.30
CA TRP A 421 17.60 -4.64 0.11
C TRP A 421 16.55 -4.22 -0.93
N ALA A 422 15.35 -3.81 -0.51
CA ALA A 422 14.33 -3.28 -1.39
C ALA A 422 14.83 -2.03 -2.15
N HIS A 423 15.38 -1.04 -1.45
CA HIS A 423 15.93 0.16 -2.08
C HIS A 423 17.13 -0.14 -3.02
N GLN A 424 17.96 -1.14 -2.69
CA GLN A 424 19.04 -1.59 -3.57
C GLN A 424 18.53 -2.23 -4.86
N LEU A 425 17.39 -2.95 -4.81
CA LEU A 425 16.79 -3.59 -5.97
C LEU A 425 15.97 -2.62 -6.83
N ASP A 426 15.30 -1.65 -6.21
CA ASP A 426 14.51 -0.60 -6.89
C ASP A 426 15.38 0.16 -7.91
N HIS A 427 16.65 0.39 -7.53
CA HIS A 427 17.67 1.07 -8.32
C HIS A 427 18.56 0.14 -9.20
N ARG A 428 18.23 -1.15 -9.33
CA ARG A 428 19.00 -2.13 -10.12
C ARG A 428 18.24 -2.55 -11.39
N ARG A 429 18.89 -2.38 -12.54
CA ARG A 429 18.46 -3.00 -13.82
C ARG A 429 18.43 -4.53 -13.71
N LEU A 430 17.32 -5.14 -14.11
CA LEU A 430 17.24 -6.58 -14.37
C LEU A 430 17.75 -6.93 -15.78
N MET A 431 18.28 -8.14 -15.95
CA MET A 431 18.66 -8.72 -17.24
C MET A 431 17.71 -9.87 -17.62
N PRO A 432 17.44 -10.15 -18.91
CA PRO A 432 16.46 -11.17 -19.32
C PRO A 432 16.69 -12.56 -18.70
N GLY A 433 17.95 -13.03 -18.68
CA GLY A 433 18.30 -14.31 -18.06
C GLY A 433 18.19 -14.36 -16.53
N GLU A 434 18.01 -13.21 -15.87
CA GLU A 434 17.61 -13.16 -14.46
C GLU A 434 16.10 -13.38 -14.32
N VAL A 435 15.28 -12.84 -15.24
CA VAL A 435 13.82 -13.00 -15.28
C VAL A 435 13.42 -14.45 -15.54
N ASP A 436 14.07 -15.12 -16.50
CA ASP A 436 13.96 -16.57 -16.71
C ASP A 436 14.25 -17.37 -15.43
N ALA A 437 15.27 -16.95 -14.69
CA ALA A 437 15.67 -17.59 -13.44
C ALA A 437 14.71 -17.28 -12.29
N ILE A 438 14.14 -16.07 -12.21
CA ILE A 438 13.09 -15.69 -11.26
C ILE A 438 11.85 -16.57 -11.45
N LEU A 439 11.38 -16.75 -12.69
CA LEU A 439 10.26 -17.64 -13.02
C LEU A 439 10.53 -19.09 -12.58
N LYS A 440 11.74 -19.59 -12.86
CA LYS A 440 12.18 -20.94 -12.48
C LYS A 440 12.31 -21.10 -10.96
N ASP A 441 12.74 -20.07 -10.25
CA ASP A 441 12.84 -20.06 -8.79
C ASP A 441 11.47 -19.98 -8.10
N ILE A 442 10.52 -19.21 -8.64
CA ILE A 442 9.13 -19.18 -8.17
C ILE A 442 8.47 -20.55 -8.39
N ALA A 443 8.56 -21.11 -9.60
CA ALA A 443 8.00 -22.41 -9.91
C ALA A 443 8.64 -23.54 -9.09
N ARG A 444 9.95 -23.51 -8.88
CA ARG A 444 10.66 -24.49 -8.01
C ARG A 444 10.20 -24.40 -6.56
N ILE A 445 10.06 -23.20 -5.99
CA ILE A 445 9.51 -23.04 -4.63
C ILE A 445 8.10 -23.63 -4.54
N GLY A 446 7.24 -23.32 -5.51
CA GLY A 446 5.87 -23.81 -5.53
C GLY A 446 5.74 -25.32 -5.73
N ALA A 447 6.71 -25.94 -6.42
CA ALA A 447 6.78 -27.38 -6.63
C ALA A 447 7.34 -28.12 -5.39
N GLU A 448 8.42 -27.63 -4.80
CA GLU A 448 9.18 -28.32 -3.74
C GLU A 448 8.59 -28.12 -2.32
N ARG A 449 7.95 -26.97 -2.03
CA ARG A 449 7.48 -26.63 -0.68
C ARG A 449 5.98 -26.88 -0.51
N THR A 450 5.59 -27.38 0.65
CA THR A 450 4.17 -27.45 1.06
C THR A 450 3.73 -26.08 1.57
N LEU A 451 3.40 -25.17 0.65
CA LEU A 451 2.97 -23.81 0.95
C LEU A 451 1.64 -23.78 1.74
N ASP A 452 1.25 -22.60 2.23
CA ASP A 452 -0.12 -22.34 2.68
C ASP A 452 -0.88 -21.56 1.60
N TYR A 453 -2.17 -21.32 1.87
CA TYR A 453 -3.09 -20.72 0.92
C TYR A 453 -2.58 -19.39 0.37
N ASP A 454 -2.19 -18.47 1.27
CA ASP A 454 -1.77 -17.12 0.94
C ASP A 454 -0.35 -17.07 0.36
N SER A 455 0.55 -17.96 0.79
CA SER A 455 1.87 -18.13 0.16
C SER A 455 1.77 -18.64 -1.27
N ALA A 456 0.91 -19.65 -1.50
CA ALA A 456 0.67 -20.22 -2.83
C ALA A 456 0.03 -19.21 -3.77
N ARG A 457 -0.97 -18.47 -3.26
CA ARG A 457 -1.62 -17.34 -3.92
C ARG A 457 -0.60 -16.29 -4.37
N GLN A 458 0.23 -15.77 -3.48
CA GLN A 458 1.23 -14.76 -3.81
C GLN A 458 2.20 -15.24 -4.90
N LEU A 459 2.65 -16.50 -4.85
CA LEU A 459 3.55 -17.03 -5.90
C LEU A 459 2.86 -17.23 -7.25
N ILE A 460 1.57 -17.61 -7.30
CA ILE A 460 0.83 -17.72 -8.57
C ILE A 460 0.70 -16.34 -9.20
N TRP A 461 0.38 -15.33 -8.40
CA TRP A 461 0.26 -13.94 -8.82
C TRP A 461 1.60 -13.40 -9.35
N ALA A 462 2.67 -13.53 -8.57
CA ALA A 462 3.99 -13.10 -8.98
C ALA A 462 4.51 -13.88 -10.21
N PHE A 463 4.25 -15.19 -10.30
CA PHE A 463 4.62 -15.98 -11.48
C PHE A 463 3.95 -15.42 -12.75
N GLU A 464 2.65 -15.15 -12.68
CA GLU A 464 1.88 -14.67 -13.82
C GLU A 464 2.27 -13.24 -14.22
N ARG A 465 2.47 -12.33 -13.25
CA ARG A 465 2.98 -10.97 -13.50
C ARG A 465 4.36 -10.99 -14.17
N VAL A 466 5.30 -11.77 -13.64
CA VAL A 466 6.66 -11.92 -14.22
C VAL A 466 6.62 -12.61 -15.58
N PHE A 467 5.72 -13.57 -15.81
CA PHE A 467 5.57 -14.26 -17.08
C PHE A 467 5.05 -13.32 -18.18
N HIS A 468 4.03 -12.51 -17.87
CA HIS A 468 3.55 -11.45 -18.74
C HIS A 468 4.67 -10.45 -19.10
N ASP A 469 5.38 -9.93 -18.09
CA ASP A 469 6.51 -9.01 -18.23
C ASP A 469 7.64 -9.58 -19.11
N SER A 470 7.92 -10.90 -19.00
CA SER A 470 8.92 -11.57 -19.84
C SER A 470 8.50 -11.75 -21.31
N THR A 471 7.19 -11.89 -21.56
CA THR A 471 6.66 -12.19 -22.90
C THR A 471 6.34 -10.94 -23.72
N THR A 472 5.86 -9.85 -23.09
CA THR A 472 5.59 -8.57 -23.80
C THR A 472 6.83 -7.95 -24.43
N HIS A 473 8.03 -8.28 -23.92
CA HIS A 473 9.31 -7.76 -24.42
C HIS A 473 10.00 -8.69 -25.43
N SER A 474 9.35 -9.79 -25.83
CA SER A 474 9.92 -10.79 -26.75
C SER A 474 9.71 -10.47 -28.24
N ASP A 475 8.81 -9.54 -28.61
CA ASP A 475 8.37 -9.36 -30.00
C ASP A 475 8.72 -7.96 -30.57
N PRO A 476 9.76 -7.82 -31.41
CA PRO A 476 10.25 -6.51 -31.86
C PRO A 476 9.34 -5.75 -32.84
N GLU A 477 8.35 -6.41 -33.46
CA GLU A 477 7.50 -5.76 -34.46
C GLU A 477 6.45 -4.83 -33.82
N ASP A 478 5.89 -5.19 -32.66
CA ASP A 478 4.83 -4.41 -32.01
C ASP A 478 5.37 -3.07 -31.43
N ALA A 479 6.64 -3.06 -31.01
CA ALA A 479 7.37 -1.84 -30.61
C ALA A 479 7.54 -0.80 -31.74
N SER A 480 7.23 -1.16 -33.00
CA SER A 480 7.24 -0.22 -34.14
C SER A 480 5.92 0.52 -34.34
N ALA A 481 4.84 0.08 -33.69
CA ALA A 481 3.52 0.69 -33.79
C ALA A 481 3.51 2.09 -33.16
N THR A 482 3.61 3.13 -34.00
CA THR A 482 3.66 4.52 -33.57
C THR A 482 2.28 5.03 -33.16
N MET A 483 1.80 4.57 -31.98
CA MET A 483 0.50 4.90 -31.42
C MET A 483 0.32 6.43 -31.35
N THR A 484 -0.67 6.96 -32.06
CA THR A 484 -0.85 8.42 -32.11
C THR A 484 -1.59 8.94 -30.88
N VAL A 485 -1.49 10.25 -30.64
CA VAL A 485 -2.25 10.92 -29.56
C VAL A 485 -3.77 10.76 -29.76
N ALA A 486 -4.24 10.54 -30.99
CA ALA A 486 -5.64 10.24 -31.27
C ALA A 486 -6.02 8.79 -30.92
N ASP A 487 -5.14 7.81 -31.18
CA ASP A 487 -5.35 6.41 -30.79
C ASP A 487 -5.39 6.27 -29.27
N ALA A 488 -4.45 6.91 -28.57
CA ALA A 488 -4.40 6.93 -27.10
C ALA A 488 -5.68 7.48 -26.45
N ARG A 489 -6.40 8.38 -27.14
CA ARG A 489 -7.67 9.00 -26.67
C ARG A 489 -8.93 8.23 -27.06
N THR A 490 -8.86 7.32 -28.03
CA THR A 490 -10.06 6.67 -28.61
C THR A 490 -10.06 5.15 -28.47
N GLN A 491 -8.90 4.52 -28.33
CA GLN A 491 -8.77 3.07 -28.13
C GLN A 491 -8.70 2.66 -26.64
N ARG A 492 -8.64 3.62 -25.72
CA ARG A 492 -8.62 3.40 -24.25
C ARG A 492 -10.00 3.42 -23.59
N ILE A 493 -11.03 2.95 -24.28
CA ILE A 493 -12.00 2.11 -23.57
C ILE A 493 -11.25 0.80 -23.34
N PRO A 494 -10.93 0.39 -22.11
CA PRO A 494 -10.21 -0.87 -21.89
C PRO A 494 -10.98 -2.00 -22.58
N ARG A 495 -10.26 -2.88 -23.31
CA ARG A 495 -10.87 -4.10 -23.87
C ARG A 495 -11.67 -4.78 -22.75
N PRO A 496 -12.90 -5.27 -22.98
CA PRO A 496 -13.70 -5.88 -21.92
C PRO A 496 -12.92 -7.05 -21.30
N TRP A 497 -12.37 -6.81 -20.10
CA TRP A 497 -11.33 -7.67 -19.52
C TRP A 497 -11.91 -9.04 -19.16
N THR A 498 -11.44 -10.09 -19.84
CA THR A 498 -11.92 -11.48 -19.74
C THR A 498 -11.37 -12.23 -18.51
N GLY A 499 -11.14 -11.52 -17.41
CA GLY A 499 -10.59 -12.03 -16.15
C GLY A 499 -9.12 -11.64 -15.95
N TRP A 500 -8.35 -12.51 -15.32
CA TRP A 500 -6.90 -12.30 -15.10
C TRP A 500 -6.05 -12.62 -16.33
N LEU A 501 -6.49 -13.59 -17.15
CA LEU A 501 -5.80 -14.06 -18.35
C LEU A 501 -6.64 -13.67 -19.59
N PRO A 502 -6.23 -12.68 -20.40
CA PRO A 502 -7.13 -11.99 -21.32
C PRO A 502 -7.34 -12.64 -22.70
N GLY A 503 -6.71 -13.79 -22.99
CA GLY A 503 -6.72 -14.44 -24.31
C GLY A 503 -7.89 -15.39 -24.60
N GLU A 504 -8.35 -15.44 -25.87
CA GLU A 504 -9.18 -16.55 -26.38
C GLU A 504 -8.35 -17.84 -26.61
N SER A 505 -7.04 -17.68 -26.82
CA SER A 505 -6.04 -18.75 -26.82
C SER A 505 -5.03 -18.42 -25.72
N LEU A 506 -4.71 -19.41 -24.89
CA LEU A 506 -3.74 -19.29 -23.80
C LEU A 506 -2.44 -20.00 -24.19
N SER A 507 -1.29 -19.51 -23.74
CA SER A 507 -0.03 -20.26 -23.78
C SER A 507 -0.03 -21.39 -22.72
N ARG A 508 0.86 -22.37 -22.85
CA ARG A 508 0.94 -23.50 -21.90
C ARG A 508 1.03 -23.07 -20.42
N PRO A 509 1.85 -22.07 -20.02
CA PRO A 509 1.83 -21.57 -18.64
C PRO A 509 0.48 -20.98 -18.22
N GLU A 510 -0.15 -20.17 -19.09
CA GLU A 510 -1.47 -19.59 -18.82
C GLU A 510 -2.57 -20.66 -18.73
N GLU A 511 -2.51 -21.74 -19.50
CA GLU A 511 -3.43 -22.88 -19.34
C GLU A 511 -3.32 -23.54 -17.96
N VAL A 512 -2.13 -23.57 -17.35
CA VAL A 512 -1.95 -24.04 -15.96
C VAL A 512 -2.54 -23.03 -14.97
N LEU A 513 -2.21 -21.75 -15.12
CA LEU A 513 -2.68 -20.66 -14.27
C LEU A 513 -4.22 -20.56 -14.29
N LYS A 514 -4.86 -20.78 -15.45
CA LYS A 514 -6.33 -20.79 -15.61
C LYS A 514 -7.00 -21.90 -14.79
N ARG A 515 -6.32 -23.03 -14.55
CA ARG A 515 -6.84 -24.11 -13.67
C ARG A 515 -6.77 -23.77 -12.19
N LEU A 516 -5.88 -22.86 -11.80
CA LEU A 516 -5.73 -22.35 -10.43
C LEU A 516 -6.67 -21.15 -10.14
N GLU A 517 -7.26 -20.54 -11.18
CA GLU A 517 -8.04 -19.30 -11.11
C GLU A 517 -9.11 -19.32 -10.01
N ALA A 518 -10.05 -20.25 -10.07
CA ALA A 518 -11.18 -20.34 -9.13
C ALA A 518 -10.79 -20.67 -7.68
N GLY A 519 -9.55 -21.05 -7.41
CA GLY A 519 -9.05 -21.39 -6.07
C GLY A 519 -8.18 -20.30 -5.44
N LEU A 520 -7.34 -19.62 -6.22
CA LEU A 520 -6.24 -18.80 -5.70
C LEU A 520 -6.16 -17.40 -6.32
N ILE A 521 -6.82 -17.14 -7.45
CA ILE A 521 -6.88 -15.81 -8.05
C ILE A 521 -7.95 -14.96 -7.34
N LEU A 522 -7.59 -13.71 -7.08
CA LEU A 522 -8.48 -12.68 -6.53
C LEU A 522 -8.74 -11.65 -7.64
N ASP A 523 -9.97 -11.56 -8.14
CA ASP A 523 -10.38 -10.50 -9.07
C ASP A 523 -11.27 -9.47 -8.35
N LEU A 524 -10.64 -8.41 -7.85
CA LEU A 524 -11.28 -7.29 -7.17
C LEU A 524 -12.10 -6.41 -8.11
N ARG A 525 -11.96 -6.55 -9.43
CA ARG A 525 -12.68 -5.70 -10.39
C ARG A 525 -14.15 -6.11 -10.49
N GLN A 526 -14.48 -7.37 -10.23
CA GLN A 526 -15.83 -7.91 -10.27
C GLN A 526 -16.64 -7.58 -8.99
N GLY A 527 -17.91 -7.23 -9.17
CA GLY A 527 -18.84 -6.95 -8.07
C GLY A 527 -20.23 -6.60 -8.60
N ARG A 528 -21.15 -6.30 -7.68
CA ARG A 528 -22.50 -5.80 -7.99
C ARG A 528 -22.53 -4.28 -7.90
N ALA A 529 -23.24 -3.62 -8.81
CA ALA A 529 -23.57 -2.21 -8.62
C ALA A 529 -24.54 -2.05 -7.44
N GLY A 530 -24.23 -1.12 -6.55
CA GLY A 530 -25.06 -0.71 -5.42
C GLY A 530 -25.00 0.81 -5.21
N THR A 531 -25.79 1.31 -4.27
CA THR A 531 -25.79 2.72 -3.86
C THR A 531 -25.86 2.83 -2.34
N GLN A 532 -25.22 3.86 -1.79
CA GLN A 532 -25.24 4.15 -0.35
C GLN A 532 -25.47 5.64 -0.13
N THR A 533 -26.43 5.98 0.73
CA THR A 533 -26.71 7.34 1.16
C THR A 533 -25.61 7.82 2.11
N ILE A 534 -25.10 9.03 1.88
CA ILE A 534 -24.09 9.70 2.70
C ILE A 534 -24.77 10.81 3.53
N PRO A 535 -24.96 10.64 4.86
CA PRO A 535 -25.67 11.63 5.68
C PRO A 535 -24.99 13.00 5.70
N SER A 536 -23.65 13.02 5.72
CA SER A 536 -22.79 14.21 5.74
C SER A 536 -22.98 15.12 4.51
N ASP A 537 -23.21 14.53 3.34
CA ASP A 537 -23.34 15.23 2.05
C ASP A 537 -24.79 15.70 1.76
N GLY A 538 -25.62 15.81 2.81
CA GLY A 538 -27.04 16.15 2.65
C GLY A 538 -27.92 14.99 2.18
N ASN A 539 -27.51 13.74 2.45
CA ASN A 539 -28.15 12.50 2.00
C ASN A 539 -28.07 12.25 0.48
N GLN A 540 -26.95 12.63 -0.16
CA GLN A 540 -26.66 12.20 -1.52
C GLN A 540 -26.42 10.69 -1.57
N GLU A 541 -26.91 10.03 -2.61
CA GLU A 541 -26.54 8.65 -2.93
C GLU A 541 -25.21 8.65 -3.70
N ARG A 542 -24.25 7.85 -3.23
CA ARG A 542 -23.04 7.54 -4.01
C ARG A 542 -23.12 6.13 -4.58
N PRO A 543 -22.66 5.91 -5.83
CA PRO A 543 -22.51 4.57 -6.38
C PRO A 543 -21.41 3.81 -5.64
N LEU A 544 -21.53 2.48 -5.62
CA LEU A 544 -20.48 1.58 -5.16
C LEU A 544 -20.49 0.27 -5.96
N THR A 545 -19.33 -0.38 -6.01
CA THR A 545 -19.15 -1.76 -6.48
C THR A 545 -18.97 -2.67 -5.27
N GLU A 546 -20.02 -3.44 -4.98
CA GLU A 546 -20.09 -4.42 -3.91
C GLU A 546 -19.37 -5.71 -4.34
N VAL A 547 -18.17 -5.95 -3.81
CA VAL A 547 -17.46 -7.21 -4.03
C VAL A 547 -18.15 -8.33 -3.25
N GLU A 548 -18.68 -9.33 -3.98
CA GLU A 548 -19.30 -10.51 -3.37
C GLU A 548 -18.24 -11.44 -2.79
N LEU A 549 -17.76 -11.14 -1.57
CA LEU A 549 -16.64 -11.85 -0.93
C LEU A 549 -16.79 -13.38 -0.90
N GLU A 550 -18.00 -13.93 -0.82
CA GLU A 550 -18.21 -15.40 -0.86
C GLU A 550 -17.91 -16.05 -2.23
N LYS A 551 -17.79 -15.23 -3.29
CA LYS A 551 -17.35 -15.61 -4.65
C LYS A 551 -15.91 -15.18 -4.90
N THR A 552 -15.55 -13.96 -4.46
CA THR A 552 -14.27 -13.31 -4.77
C THR A 552 -13.13 -13.73 -3.83
N LEU A 553 -13.43 -14.23 -2.62
CA LEU A 553 -12.47 -14.91 -1.75
C LEU A 553 -12.81 -16.41 -1.72
N PRO A 554 -12.06 -17.27 -2.45
CA PRO A 554 -12.31 -18.70 -2.46
C PRO A 554 -12.22 -19.33 -1.07
N LYS A 555 -13.09 -20.32 -0.80
CA LYS A 555 -13.18 -20.95 0.52
C LYS A 555 -11.95 -21.82 0.78
N ILE A 556 -11.16 -21.46 1.78
CA ILE A 556 -9.87 -22.08 2.13
C ILE A 556 -10.02 -23.55 2.56
N SER A 557 -11.21 -23.98 2.97
CA SER A 557 -11.56 -25.40 3.16
C SER A 557 -11.50 -26.24 1.86
N GLY A 558 -11.39 -25.60 0.69
CA GLY A 558 -11.16 -26.24 -0.60
C GLY A 558 -9.70 -26.19 -1.08
N TYR A 559 -8.76 -25.65 -0.28
CA TYR A 559 -7.35 -25.57 -0.66
C TYR A 559 -6.59 -26.86 -0.31
N ASP A 560 -6.02 -27.48 -1.34
CA ASP A 560 -5.05 -28.57 -1.22
C ASP A 560 -3.70 -28.15 -1.83
N PRO A 561 -2.61 -28.05 -1.04
CA PRO A 561 -1.30 -27.70 -1.57
C PRO A 561 -0.74 -28.77 -2.52
N GLU A 562 -1.18 -30.03 -2.47
CA GLU A 562 -0.66 -31.07 -3.38
C GLU A 562 -1.14 -30.87 -4.82
N ILE A 563 -2.35 -30.33 -5.01
CA ILE A 563 -2.86 -29.94 -6.34
C ILE A 563 -2.05 -28.76 -6.88
N VAL A 564 -1.75 -27.78 -6.01
CA VAL A 564 -0.97 -26.60 -6.39
C VAL A 564 0.49 -26.95 -6.71
N GLN A 565 1.10 -27.84 -5.92
CA GLN A 565 2.43 -28.38 -6.20
C GLN A 565 2.50 -29.09 -7.55
N GLN A 566 1.47 -29.87 -7.93
CA GLN A 566 1.42 -30.53 -9.24
C GLN A 566 1.41 -29.51 -10.39
N HIS A 567 0.64 -28.43 -10.26
CA HIS A 567 0.63 -27.35 -11.24
C HIS A 567 1.95 -26.55 -11.28
N PHE A 568 2.64 -26.36 -10.15
CA PHE A 568 3.97 -25.76 -10.17
C PHE A 568 5.06 -26.70 -10.75
N HIS A 569 4.96 -28.03 -10.56
CA HIS A 569 5.80 -28.99 -11.28
C HIS A 569 5.57 -28.92 -12.80
N GLU A 570 4.32 -28.73 -13.22
CA GLU A 570 3.95 -28.56 -14.63
C GLU A 570 4.55 -27.27 -15.22
N LEU A 571 4.43 -26.13 -14.52
CA LEU A 571 5.07 -24.86 -14.88
C LEU A 571 6.61 -24.98 -14.96
N LEU A 572 7.23 -25.62 -13.96
CA LEU A 572 8.68 -25.83 -13.94
C LEU A 572 9.15 -26.73 -15.09
N GLY A 573 8.34 -27.72 -15.49
CA GLY A 573 8.56 -28.54 -16.67
C GLY A 573 8.48 -27.72 -17.97
N ILE A 574 7.42 -26.91 -18.14
CA ILE A 574 7.26 -26.04 -19.32
C ILE A 574 8.43 -25.06 -19.47
N LEU A 575 8.95 -24.53 -18.36
CA LEU A 575 10.10 -23.62 -18.36
C LEU A 575 11.46 -24.31 -18.60
N ALA A 576 11.51 -25.65 -18.63
CA ALA A 576 12.71 -26.44 -18.87
C ALA A 576 12.79 -27.04 -20.29
N GLU A 577 11.74 -26.85 -21.10
CA GLU A 577 11.68 -27.16 -22.54
C GLU A 577 12.29 -26.04 -23.41
#